data_AF-A0A8T7LTA4-F1
#
_entry.id   AF-A0A8T7LTA4-F1
#
_cell.length_a   1.000
_cell.length_b   1.000
_cell.length_c   1.000
_cell.angle_alpha   90.00
_cell.angle_beta   90.00
_cell.angle_gamma   90.00
#
_symmetry.space_group_name_H-M   'P 1'
#
loop_
_entity.id
_entity.type
_entity.pdbx_description
1 polymer ?
#
loop_
_entity_poly.entity_id
_entity_poly.type
_entity_poly.pdbx_seq_one_letter_code
_entity_poly.pdbx_strand_id
1 'polypeptide(L)'
;MDEQTRSEQSQRVELDELLAAEFNYIAQTATQAFEDRVRVSSFYLIAVGSLIAALFGTQFIEAERLTPTIKLMFGAVFLLLTLLGVSTVMQLAQLRSAWYESMRAMNQIKDFAMEQNPELARAFRWKTSTLPPKYKRSSVSTYQALEVAALGGLLCGAAAFFMQSAFLPSNFWTWLVSLLLGILAVFAQMTLYKRLLA
;
A
#
# COMPACT_ATOMS: atom_id res chain seq x y z
N MET A 1 -0.25 -59.00 -4.63
CA MET A 1 -0.60 -57.61 -5.02
C MET A 1 -0.56 -56.83 -3.73
N ASP A 2 0.59 -56.23 -3.49
CA ASP A 2 1.28 -56.39 -2.22
C ASP A 2 0.99 -55.24 -1.26
N GLU A 3 0.96 -55.56 0.02
CA GLU A 3 0.68 -54.62 1.12
C GLU A 3 1.62 -53.40 1.09
N GLN A 4 2.85 -53.58 0.59
CA GLN A 4 3.83 -52.51 0.34
C GLN A 4 3.41 -51.51 -0.76
N THR A 5 2.82 -51.97 -1.87
CA THR A 5 2.31 -51.05 -2.91
C THR A 5 1.15 -50.19 -2.41
N ARG A 6 0.35 -50.70 -1.46
CA ARG A 6 -0.78 -49.97 -0.89
C ARG A 6 -0.33 -48.92 0.15
N SER A 7 0.71 -49.20 0.94
CA SER A 7 1.27 -48.23 1.89
C SER A 7 2.00 -47.08 1.17
N GLU A 8 2.76 -47.37 0.12
CA GLU A 8 3.43 -46.33 -0.69
C GLU A 8 2.42 -45.41 -1.39
N GLN A 9 1.31 -45.96 -1.90
CA GLN A 9 0.26 -45.18 -2.54
C GLN A 9 -0.50 -44.31 -1.53
N SER A 10 -0.77 -44.82 -0.32
CA SER A 10 -1.37 -44.04 0.77
C SER A 10 -0.49 -42.85 1.17
N GLN A 11 0.82 -43.08 1.30
CA GLN A 11 1.78 -42.03 1.68
C GLN A 11 1.89 -40.92 0.62
N ARG A 12 1.78 -41.27 -0.67
CA ARG A 12 1.75 -40.26 -1.76
C ARG A 12 0.48 -39.42 -1.72
N VAL A 13 -0.68 -40.03 -1.48
CA VAL A 13 -1.95 -39.30 -1.35
C VAL A 13 -1.91 -38.34 -0.16
N GLU A 14 -1.40 -38.78 1.00
CA GLU A 14 -1.23 -37.91 2.17
C GLU A 14 -0.28 -36.73 1.89
N LEU A 15 0.81 -36.96 1.16
CA LEU A 15 1.74 -35.90 0.78
C LEU A 15 1.10 -34.89 -0.19
N ASP A 16 0.37 -35.38 -1.20
CA ASP A 16 -0.34 -34.52 -2.17
C ASP A 16 -1.43 -33.69 -1.47
N GLU A 17 -2.16 -34.29 -0.53
CA GLU A 17 -3.16 -33.59 0.30
C GLU A 17 -2.51 -32.53 1.19
N LEU A 18 -1.38 -32.84 1.83
CA LEU A 18 -0.63 -31.88 2.64
C LEU A 18 -0.12 -30.69 1.81
N LEU A 19 0.45 -30.96 0.64
CA LEU A 19 0.93 -29.92 -0.27
C LEU A 19 -0.21 -29.05 -0.81
N ALA A 20 -1.36 -29.65 -1.13
CA ALA A 20 -2.55 -28.93 -1.54
C ALA A 20 -3.11 -28.07 -0.39
N ALA A 21 -3.12 -28.59 0.84
CA ALA A 21 -3.54 -27.86 2.03
C ALA A 21 -2.63 -26.65 2.30
N GLU A 22 -1.31 -26.84 2.25
CA GLU A 22 -0.32 -25.77 2.41
C GLU A 22 -0.46 -24.71 1.30
N PHE A 23 -0.63 -25.15 0.04
CA PHE A 23 -0.87 -24.23 -1.07
C PHE A 23 -2.12 -23.37 -0.85
N ASN A 24 -3.21 -23.98 -0.39
CA ASN A 24 -4.46 -23.27 -0.10
C ASN A 24 -4.31 -22.30 1.07
N TYR A 25 -3.61 -22.70 2.13
CA TYR A 25 -3.30 -21.83 3.27
C TYR A 25 -2.51 -20.58 2.83
N ILE A 26 -1.47 -20.75 2.01
CA ILE A 26 -0.68 -19.63 1.49
C ILE A 26 -1.51 -18.76 0.53
N ALA A 27 -2.37 -19.36 -0.30
CA ALA A 27 -3.24 -18.64 -1.21
C ALA A 27 -4.24 -17.73 -0.47
N GLN A 28 -4.80 -18.22 0.64
CA GLN A 28 -5.68 -17.42 1.51
C GLN A 28 -4.91 -16.26 2.14
N THR A 29 -3.69 -16.51 2.65
CA THR A 29 -2.81 -15.46 3.20
C THR A 29 -2.49 -14.38 2.16
N ALA A 30 -2.18 -14.77 0.91
CA ALA A 30 -1.92 -13.84 -0.17
C ALA A 30 -3.17 -12.99 -0.49
N THR A 31 -4.35 -13.61 -0.52
CA THR A 31 -5.62 -12.93 -0.78
C THR A 31 -5.94 -11.92 0.33
N GLN A 32 -5.78 -12.32 1.59
CA GLN A 32 -5.99 -11.44 2.73
C GLN A 32 -5.07 -10.21 2.69
N ALA A 33 -3.78 -10.40 2.40
CA ALA A 33 -2.83 -9.28 2.25
C ALA A 33 -3.23 -8.31 1.12
N PHE A 34 -3.83 -8.82 0.04
CA PHE A 34 -4.34 -7.98 -1.05
C PHE A 34 -5.62 -7.22 -0.65
N GLU A 35 -6.56 -7.87 0.03
CA GLU A 35 -7.79 -7.23 0.51
C GLU A 35 -7.51 -6.15 1.57
N ASP A 36 -6.62 -6.44 2.52
CA ASP A 36 -6.19 -5.49 3.56
C ASP A 36 -5.56 -4.25 2.94
N ARG A 37 -4.80 -4.43 1.87
CA ARG A 37 -4.21 -3.31 1.14
C ARG A 37 -5.25 -2.39 0.53
N VAL A 38 -6.28 -2.95 -0.11
CA VAL A 38 -7.39 -2.16 -0.66
C VAL A 38 -8.10 -1.42 0.46
N ARG A 39 -8.39 -2.11 1.57
CA ARG A 39 -9.06 -1.54 2.75
C ARG A 39 -8.30 -0.36 3.35
N VAL A 40 -7.00 -0.51 3.57
CA VAL A 40 -6.12 0.53 4.13
C VAL A 40 -6.12 1.79 3.26
N SER A 41 -6.04 1.64 1.94
CA SER A 41 -6.12 2.80 1.02
C SER A 41 -7.48 3.50 1.08
N SER A 42 -8.58 2.74 1.10
CA SER A 42 -9.94 3.29 1.17
C SER A 42 -10.19 4.05 2.48
N PHE A 43 -9.70 3.55 3.63
CA PHE A 43 -9.85 4.25 4.90
C PHE A 43 -9.13 5.59 4.91
N TYR A 44 -7.94 5.68 4.33
CA TYR A 44 -7.24 6.96 4.20
C TYR A 44 -8.02 7.93 3.31
N LEU A 45 -8.51 7.48 2.16
CA LEU A 45 -9.31 8.31 1.24
C LEU A 45 -10.59 8.82 1.90
N ILE A 46 -11.30 7.97 2.64
CA ILE A 46 -12.50 8.36 3.38
C ILE A 46 -12.15 9.40 4.44
N ALA A 47 -11.11 9.19 5.24
CA ALA A 47 -10.71 10.13 6.29
C ALA A 47 -10.34 11.51 5.72
N VAL A 48 -9.55 11.54 4.64
CA VAL A 48 -9.17 12.79 3.96
C VAL A 48 -10.39 13.45 3.32
N GLY A 49 -11.22 12.69 2.61
CA GLY A 49 -12.43 13.20 1.96
C GLY A 49 -13.44 13.77 2.95
N SER A 50 -13.66 13.09 4.08
CA SER A 50 -14.53 13.59 5.16
C SER A 50 -13.99 14.86 5.79
N LEU A 51 -12.67 14.99 5.99
CA LEU A 51 -12.10 16.24 6.49
C LEU A 51 -12.30 17.37 5.48
N ILE A 52 -12.01 17.15 4.20
CA ILE A 52 -12.21 18.16 3.15
C ILE A 52 -13.68 18.60 3.14
N ALA A 53 -14.62 17.66 3.19
CA ALA A 53 -16.05 17.98 3.27
C ALA A 53 -16.41 18.82 4.51
N ALA A 54 -15.86 18.49 5.68
CA ALA A 54 -16.06 19.26 6.90
C ALA A 54 -15.50 20.69 6.78
N LEU A 55 -14.33 20.86 6.18
CA LEU A 55 -13.73 22.17 5.92
C LEU A 55 -14.64 23.02 5.02
N PHE A 56 -15.09 22.48 3.89
CA PHE A 56 -16.03 23.20 3.02
C PHE A 56 -17.35 23.52 3.72
N GLY A 57 -17.86 22.63 4.56
CA GLY A 57 -19.05 22.89 5.38
C GLY A 57 -18.88 24.09 6.33
N THR A 58 -17.67 24.32 6.86
CA THR A 58 -17.40 25.42 7.80
C THR A 58 -17.05 26.75 7.11
N GLN A 59 -16.58 26.74 5.87
CA GLN A 59 -16.25 27.97 5.12
C GLN A 59 -17.48 28.85 4.84
N PHE A 60 -18.69 28.30 4.90
CA PHE A 60 -19.93 29.07 4.80
C PHE A 60 -20.26 29.89 6.06
N ILE A 61 -19.48 29.79 7.15
CA ILE A 61 -19.86 30.30 8.48
C ILE A 61 -19.14 31.61 8.88
N GLU A 62 -18.07 32.06 8.20
CA GLU A 62 -17.48 33.44 8.20
C GLU A 62 -15.94 33.38 8.01
N ALA A 63 -15.42 33.84 6.86
CA ALA A 63 -13.98 33.86 6.57
C ALA A 63 -13.16 34.83 7.47
N GLU A 64 -13.82 35.80 8.10
CA GLU A 64 -13.19 36.82 8.95
C GLU A 64 -12.74 36.31 10.33
N ARG A 65 -13.15 35.09 10.74
CA ARG A 65 -12.81 34.52 12.06
C ARG A 65 -11.57 33.63 12.09
N LEU A 66 -10.78 33.55 11.01
CA LEU A 66 -9.56 32.74 10.98
C LEU A 66 -8.42 33.39 11.80
N THR A 67 -8.57 33.32 13.13
CA THR A 67 -7.53 33.72 14.08
C THR A 67 -6.26 32.88 13.88
N PRO A 68 -5.08 33.40 14.25
CA PRO A 68 -3.83 32.64 14.18
C PRO A 68 -3.92 31.27 14.86
N THR A 69 -4.64 31.16 15.97
CA THR A 69 -4.87 29.90 16.69
C THR A 69 -5.59 28.86 15.82
N ILE A 70 -6.66 29.25 15.12
CA ILE A 70 -7.41 28.35 14.24
C ILE A 70 -6.55 27.91 13.04
N LYS A 71 -5.74 28.81 12.48
CA LYS A 71 -4.80 28.47 11.41
C LYS A 71 -3.78 27.43 11.89
N LEU A 72 -3.24 27.57 13.10
CA LEU A 72 -2.34 26.57 13.68
C LEU A 72 -3.03 25.22 13.91
N MET A 73 -4.29 25.22 14.36
CA MET A 73 -5.07 23.98 14.50
C MET A 73 -5.25 23.26 13.15
N PHE A 74 -5.62 23.99 12.09
CA PHE A 74 -5.70 23.41 10.75
C PHE A 74 -4.35 22.89 10.28
N GLY A 75 -3.28 23.67 10.47
CA GLY A 75 -1.91 23.25 10.16
C GLY A 75 -1.53 21.95 10.86
N ALA A 76 -1.85 21.82 12.15
CA ALA A 76 -1.58 20.61 12.93
C ALA A 76 -2.39 19.40 12.45
N VAL A 77 -3.68 19.57 12.13
CA VAL A 77 -4.53 18.50 11.58
C VAL A 77 -4.02 18.04 10.21
N PHE A 78 -3.67 18.96 9.32
CA PHE A 78 -3.11 18.61 8.01
C PHE A 78 -1.74 17.93 8.11
N LEU A 79 -0.90 18.35 9.07
CA LEU A 79 0.36 17.69 9.34
C LEU A 79 0.13 16.26 9.86
N LEU A 80 -0.82 16.06 10.77
CA LEU A 80 -1.19 14.74 11.26
C LEU A 80 -1.66 13.84 10.12
N LEU A 81 -2.53 14.33 9.23
CA LEU A 81 -2.98 13.56 8.07
C LEU A 81 -1.85 13.28 7.06
N THR A 82 -0.87 14.17 6.96
CA THR A 82 0.34 13.93 6.15
C THR A 82 1.12 12.74 6.72
N LEU A 83 1.33 12.71 8.05
CA LEU A 83 2.01 11.61 8.74
C LEU A 83 1.23 10.30 8.60
N LEU A 84 -0.10 10.35 8.70
CA LEU A 84 -0.95 9.19 8.42
C LEU A 84 -0.79 8.73 6.97
N GLY A 85 -0.71 9.64 6.00
CA GLY A 85 -0.44 9.32 4.60
C GLY A 85 0.91 8.62 4.41
N VAL A 86 1.98 9.08 5.08
CA VAL A 86 3.28 8.39 5.10
C VAL A 86 3.13 6.97 5.66
N SER A 87 2.46 6.82 6.81
CA SER A 87 2.21 5.52 7.44
C SER A 87 1.42 4.58 6.52
N THR A 88 0.39 5.08 5.85
CA THR A 88 -0.41 4.34 4.88
C THR A 88 0.46 3.87 3.71
N VAL A 89 1.31 4.73 3.13
CA VAL A 89 2.25 4.33 2.07
C VAL A 89 3.19 3.20 2.53
N MET A 90 3.68 3.27 3.77
CA MET A 90 4.52 2.21 4.35
C MET A 90 3.75 0.90 4.51
N GLN A 91 2.50 0.94 5.00
CA GLN A 91 1.64 -0.24 5.12
C GLN A 91 1.36 -0.86 3.75
N LEU A 92 1.05 -0.05 2.73
CA LEU A 92 0.85 -0.53 1.35
C LEU A 92 2.09 -1.22 0.78
N ALA A 93 3.30 -0.75 1.13
CA ALA A 93 4.55 -1.39 0.74
C ALA A 93 4.75 -2.74 1.46
N GLN A 94 4.51 -2.79 2.77
CA GLN A 94 4.63 -4.03 3.55
C GLN A 94 3.64 -5.10 3.10
N LEU A 95 2.37 -4.74 2.89
CA LEU A 95 1.35 -5.66 2.38
C LEU A 95 1.70 -6.19 0.97
N ARG A 96 2.32 -5.34 0.14
CA ARG A 96 2.86 -5.78 -1.16
C ARG A 96 4.03 -6.75 -1.00
N SER A 97 4.88 -6.61 0.02
CA SER A 97 5.92 -7.58 0.34
C SER A 97 5.33 -8.91 0.79
N ALA A 98 4.40 -8.87 1.74
CA ALA A 98 3.74 -10.06 2.27
C ALA A 98 3.06 -10.86 1.15
N TRP A 99 2.30 -10.19 0.27
CA TRP A 99 1.73 -10.84 -0.91
C TRP A 99 2.80 -11.48 -1.80
N TYR A 100 3.93 -10.80 -2.03
CA TYR A 100 4.99 -11.29 -2.90
C TYR A 100 5.68 -12.54 -2.31
N GLU A 101 5.91 -12.54 -1.00
CA GLU A 101 6.45 -13.68 -0.26
C GLU A 101 5.53 -14.88 -0.33
N SER A 102 4.21 -14.70 -0.14
CA SER A 102 3.22 -15.77 -0.32
C SER A 102 3.24 -16.34 -1.74
N MET A 103 3.28 -15.47 -2.76
CA MET A 103 3.36 -15.93 -4.17
C MET A 103 4.64 -16.70 -4.46
N ARG A 104 5.77 -16.34 -3.83
CA ARG A 104 7.03 -17.08 -3.95
C ARG A 104 6.93 -18.46 -3.30
N ALA A 105 6.35 -18.55 -2.10
CA ALA A 105 6.14 -19.83 -1.41
C ALA A 105 5.20 -20.76 -2.20
N MET A 106 4.10 -20.24 -2.75
CA MET A 106 3.21 -21.01 -3.64
C MET A 106 3.94 -21.52 -4.89
N ASN A 107 4.83 -20.70 -5.47
CA ASN A 107 5.60 -21.12 -6.64
C ASN A 107 6.67 -22.13 -6.29
N GLN A 108 7.22 -22.15 -5.07
CA GLN A 108 8.13 -23.20 -4.62
C GLN A 108 7.44 -24.57 -4.59
N ILE A 109 6.18 -24.64 -4.13
CA ILE A 109 5.37 -25.88 -4.18
C ILE A 109 5.13 -26.30 -5.63
N LYS A 110 4.81 -25.36 -6.53
CA LYS A 110 4.65 -25.65 -7.96
C LYS A 110 5.94 -26.13 -8.60
N ASP A 111 7.08 -25.53 -8.24
CA ASP A 111 8.39 -25.91 -8.76
C ASP A 111 8.72 -27.35 -8.34
N PHE A 112 8.46 -27.72 -7.08
CA PHE A 112 8.56 -29.09 -6.60
C PHE A 112 7.62 -30.06 -7.35
N ALA A 113 6.37 -29.66 -7.61
CA ALA A 113 5.43 -30.47 -8.38
C ALA A 113 5.85 -30.66 -9.86
N MET A 114 6.50 -29.66 -10.46
CA MET A 114 7.04 -29.73 -11.82
C MET A 114 8.26 -30.65 -11.93
N GLU A 115 9.08 -30.76 -10.88
CA GLU A 115 10.20 -31.71 -10.83
C GLU A 115 9.71 -33.16 -10.90
N GLN A 116 8.57 -33.44 -10.27
CA GLN A 116 7.95 -34.77 -10.33
C GLN A 116 7.18 -35.01 -11.63
N ASN A 117 6.50 -33.99 -12.16
CA ASN A 117 5.68 -34.07 -13.37
C ASN A 117 6.03 -32.95 -14.36
N PRO A 118 7.02 -33.16 -15.25
CA PRO A 118 7.50 -32.12 -16.17
C PRO A 118 6.44 -31.55 -17.12
N GLU A 119 5.38 -32.30 -17.41
CA GLU A 119 4.26 -31.85 -18.27
C GLU A 119 3.53 -30.63 -17.69
N LEU A 120 3.49 -30.50 -16.36
CA LEU A 120 2.89 -29.36 -15.66
C LEU A 120 3.61 -28.04 -15.94
N ALA A 121 4.87 -28.09 -16.38
CA ALA A 121 5.67 -26.91 -16.66
C ALA A 121 5.10 -26.02 -17.78
N ARG A 122 4.24 -26.58 -18.64
CA ARG A 122 3.52 -25.84 -19.70
C ARG A 122 2.23 -25.19 -19.19
N ALA A 123 1.64 -25.70 -18.10
CA ALA A 123 0.41 -25.18 -17.52
C ALA A 123 0.66 -23.95 -16.63
N PHE A 124 1.80 -23.90 -15.93
CA PHE A 124 2.10 -22.80 -14.99
C PHE A 124 2.79 -21.62 -15.67
N ARG A 125 2.08 -20.47 -15.71
CA ARG A 125 2.63 -19.20 -16.20
C ARG A 125 3.69 -18.60 -15.27
N TRP A 126 3.48 -18.67 -13.96
CA TRP A 126 4.39 -18.12 -12.96
C TRP A 126 5.09 -19.24 -12.20
N LYS A 127 6.42 -19.20 -12.27
CA LYS A 127 7.39 -20.03 -11.57
C LYS A 127 8.19 -19.13 -10.64
N THR A 128 8.99 -19.68 -9.73
CA THR A 128 9.81 -18.83 -8.85
C THR A 128 10.76 -17.93 -9.66
N SER A 129 11.25 -18.42 -10.80
CA SER A 129 12.12 -17.67 -11.72
C SER A 129 11.40 -16.66 -12.63
N THR A 130 10.10 -16.84 -12.89
CA THR A 130 9.32 -15.99 -13.81
C THR A 130 8.32 -15.07 -13.11
N LEU A 131 8.34 -15.05 -11.77
CA LEU A 131 7.49 -14.19 -10.96
C LEU A 131 7.82 -12.71 -11.25
N PRO A 132 6.83 -11.84 -11.53
CA PRO A 132 7.08 -10.43 -11.75
C PRO A 132 7.75 -9.78 -10.54
N PRO A 133 8.67 -8.81 -10.72
CA PRO A 133 9.40 -8.21 -9.62
C PRO A 133 8.46 -7.56 -8.60
N LYS A 134 8.89 -7.56 -7.34
CA LYS A 134 8.16 -6.99 -6.20
C LYS A 134 7.72 -5.55 -6.47
N TYR A 135 8.64 -4.73 -7.00
CA TYR A 135 8.37 -3.37 -7.48
C TYR A 135 8.14 -3.34 -9.00
N LYS A 136 6.96 -2.87 -9.43
CA LYS A 136 6.62 -2.63 -10.83
C LYS A 136 5.91 -1.28 -10.98
N ARG A 137 6.49 -0.35 -11.74
CA ARG A 137 5.96 1.02 -11.88
C ARG A 137 4.55 1.06 -12.49
N SER A 138 4.31 0.24 -13.51
CA SER A 138 3.02 0.15 -14.21
C SER A 138 2.05 -0.84 -13.56
N SER A 139 2.03 -0.91 -12.22
CA SER A 139 1.12 -1.79 -11.49
C SER A 139 0.08 -0.98 -10.73
N VAL A 140 -1.13 -1.53 -10.61
CA VAL A 140 -2.21 -0.98 -9.77
C VAL A 140 -1.71 -0.63 -8.37
N SER A 141 -0.80 -1.48 -7.88
CA SER A 141 -0.12 -1.29 -6.61
C SER A 141 0.61 0.06 -6.49
N THR A 142 1.40 0.42 -7.49
CA THR A 142 2.15 1.67 -7.49
C THR A 142 1.21 2.87 -7.65
N TYR A 143 0.13 2.74 -8.43
CA TYR A 143 -0.86 3.80 -8.58
C TYR A 143 -1.62 4.10 -7.28
N GLN A 144 -2.02 3.08 -6.52
CA GLN A 144 -2.63 3.27 -5.19
C GLN A 144 -1.68 3.99 -4.22
N ALA A 145 -0.39 3.62 -4.22
CA ALA A 145 0.60 4.31 -3.38
C ALA A 145 0.81 5.76 -3.83
N LEU A 146 0.81 6.01 -5.14
CA LEU A 146 0.91 7.36 -5.70
C LEU A 146 -0.30 8.23 -5.35
N GLU A 147 -1.50 7.67 -5.36
CA GLU A 147 -2.73 8.37 -4.97
C GLU A 147 -2.67 8.84 -3.52
N VAL A 148 -2.36 7.92 -2.60
CA VAL A 148 -2.15 8.25 -1.18
C VAL A 148 -1.03 9.27 -1.02
N ALA A 149 0.07 9.12 -1.77
CA ALA A 149 1.20 10.02 -1.67
C ALA A 149 0.87 11.44 -2.19
N ALA A 150 0.13 11.54 -3.29
CA ALA A 150 -0.32 12.80 -3.86
C ALA A 150 -1.23 13.55 -2.88
N LEU A 151 -2.17 12.84 -2.25
CA LEU A 151 -3.02 13.41 -1.21
C LEU A 151 -2.21 13.82 0.03
N GLY A 152 -1.30 12.97 0.49
CA GLY A 152 -0.39 13.28 1.59
C GLY A 152 0.46 14.53 1.31
N GLY A 153 0.98 14.69 0.10
CA GLY A 153 1.71 15.88 -0.33
C GLY A 153 0.85 17.14 -0.39
N LEU A 154 -0.39 17.03 -0.88
CA LEU A 154 -1.34 18.14 -0.87
C LEU A 154 -1.63 18.60 0.56
N LEU A 155 -1.85 17.67 1.48
CA LEU A 155 -2.09 17.97 2.90
C LEU A 155 -0.83 18.55 3.55
N CYS A 156 0.37 18.12 3.15
CA CYS A 156 1.63 18.70 3.63
C CYS A 156 1.77 20.16 3.20
N GLY A 157 1.46 20.47 1.94
CA GLY A 157 1.44 21.84 1.43
C GLY A 157 0.41 22.71 2.15
N ALA A 158 -0.79 22.17 2.40
CA ALA A 158 -1.82 22.84 3.18
C ALA A 158 -1.35 23.10 4.62
N ALA A 159 -0.72 22.11 5.28
CA ALA A 159 -0.16 22.26 6.62
C ALA A 159 0.85 23.41 6.67
N ALA A 160 1.80 23.42 5.73
CA ALA A 160 2.80 24.47 5.61
C ALA A 160 2.16 25.85 5.39
N PHE A 161 1.14 25.94 4.53
CA PHE A 161 0.44 27.19 4.26
C PHE A 161 -0.26 27.75 5.50
N PHE A 162 -1.03 26.91 6.20
CA PHE A 162 -1.75 27.32 7.41
C PHE A 162 -0.80 27.68 8.55
N MET A 163 0.31 26.96 8.70
CA MET A 163 1.34 27.29 9.70
C MET A 163 2.04 28.63 9.38
N GLN A 164 2.44 28.85 8.13
CA GLN A 164 3.10 30.11 7.74
C GLN A 164 2.16 31.31 7.86
N SER A 165 0.92 31.17 7.39
CA SER A 165 -0.10 32.24 7.42
C SER A 165 -0.60 32.60 8.82
N ALA A 166 -0.20 31.86 9.85
CA ALA A 166 -0.40 32.23 11.25
C ALA A 166 0.56 33.33 11.71
N PHE A 167 1.76 33.42 11.11
CA PHE A 167 2.82 34.34 11.51
C PHE A 167 3.18 35.37 10.43
N LEU A 168 2.99 35.02 9.16
CA LEU A 168 3.38 35.83 8.01
C LEU A 168 2.15 36.21 7.18
N PRO A 169 2.14 37.40 6.54
CA PRO A 169 1.10 37.75 5.58
C PRO A 169 1.11 36.79 4.38
N SER A 170 -0.08 36.44 3.90
CA SER A 170 -0.25 35.54 2.76
C SER A 170 0.20 36.23 1.47
N ASN A 171 1.37 35.86 0.98
CA ASN A 171 1.98 36.43 -0.21
C ASN A 171 2.29 35.32 -1.23
N PHE A 172 2.71 35.70 -2.45
CA PHE A 172 3.12 34.74 -3.47
C PHE A 172 4.19 33.75 -2.97
N TRP A 173 5.15 34.22 -2.15
CA TRP A 173 6.21 33.39 -1.60
C TRP A 173 5.71 32.30 -0.64
N THR A 174 4.71 32.58 0.21
CA THR A 174 4.16 31.57 1.12
C THR A 174 3.47 30.45 0.33
N TRP A 175 2.74 30.81 -0.73
CA TRP A 175 2.16 29.83 -1.65
C TRP A 175 3.21 28.98 -2.36
N LEU A 176 4.28 29.60 -2.86
CA LEU A 176 5.36 28.90 -3.55
C LEU A 176 6.06 27.90 -2.62
N VAL A 177 6.40 28.30 -1.40
CA VAL A 177 7.05 27.41 -0.42
C VAL A 177 6.13 26.24 -0.05
N SER A 178 4.84 26.50 0.20
CA SER A 178 3.87 25.44 0.50
C SER A 178 3.71 24.44 -0.64
N LEU A 179 3.66 24.92 -1.89
CA LEU A 179 3.57 24.06 -3.07
C LEU A 179 4.81 23.18 -3.22
N LEU A 180 6.01 23.77 -3.06
CA LEU A 180 7.27 23.05 -3.14
C LEU A 180 7.39 21.99 -2.04
N LEU A 181 6.98 22.30 -0.81
CA LEU A 181 6.95 21.34 0.29
C LEU A 181 5.99 20.18 0.00
N GLY A 182 4.81 20.48 -0.55
CA GLY A 182 3.85 19.45 -0.95
C GLY A 182 4.42 18.50 -2.02
N ILE A 183 5.01 19.06 -3.08
CA ILE A 183 5.67 18.28 -4.15
C ILE A 183 6.80 17.43 -3.56
N LEU A 184 7.66 18.02 -2.73
CA LEU A 184 8.76 17.32 -2.08
C LEU A 184 8.25 16.15 -1.22
N ALA A 185 7.14 16.34 -0.49
CA ALA A 185 6.52 15.29 0.32
C ALA A 185 6.04 14.11 -0.55
N VAL A 186 5.43 14.35 -1.72
CA VAL A 186 5.06 13.28 -2.67
C VAL A 186 6.30 12.49 -3.08
N PHE A 187 7.36 13.17 -3.50
CA PHE A 187 8.60 12.51 -3.92
C PHE A 187 9.27 11.74 -2.78
N ALA A 188 9.28 12.28 -1.56
CA ALA A 188 9.81 11.63 -0.39
C ALA A 188 9.03 10.34 -0.06
N GLN A 189 7.70 10.40 -0.06
CA GLN A 189 6.83 9.24 0.17
C GLN A 189 7.00 8.17 -0.91
N MET A 190 7.07 8.55 -2.18
CA MET A 190 7.29 7.59 -3.27
C MET A 190 8.70 6.99 -3.26
N THR A 191 9.70 7.75 -2.82
CA THR A 191 11.06 7.24 -2.62
C THR A 191 11.10 6.23 -1.47
N LEU A 192 10.40 6.53 -0.37
CA LEU A 192 10.23 5.59 0.75
C LEU A 192 9.53 4.31 0.29
N TYR A 193 8.43 4.42 -0.45
CA TYR A 193 7.72 3.28 -1.05
C TYR A 193 8.64 2.41 -1.89
N LYS A 194 9.43 3.03 -2.77
CA LYS A 194 10.41 2.32 -3.61
C LYS A 194 11.48 1.63 -2.76
N ARG A 195 12.00 2.28 -1.72
CA ARG A 195 13.03 1.69 -0.83
C ARG A 195 12.52 0.48 -0.06
N LEU A 196 11.26 0.47 0.36
CA LEU A 196 10.64 -0.66 1.06
C LEU A 196 10.32 -1.85 0.13
N LEU A 197 10.26 -1.60 -1.19
CA LEU A 197 9.97 -2.61 -2.20
C LEU A 197 11.15 -3.05 -3.05
N ALA A 198 12.28 -2.34 -2.94
CA ALA A 198 13.57 -2.77 -3.49
C ALA A 198 14.12 -3.94 -2.66
#